data_AF-A0A2V7MK83-F1
#
_entry.id   AF-A0A2V7MK83-F1
#
_cell.length_a   1.000
_cell.length_b   1.000
_cell.length_c   1.000
_cell.angle_alpha   90.00
_cell.angle_beta   90.00
_cell.angle_gamma   90.00
#
_symmetry.space_group_name_H-M   'P 1'
#
loop_
_entity.id
_entity.type
_entity.pdbx_description
1 polymer ?
#
loop_
_entity_poly.entity_id
_entity_poly.type
_entity_poly.pdbx_seq_one_letter_code
_entity_poly.pdbx_strand_id
1 'polypeptide(L)'
;MLTGRTVTWSSSTTTVATVSTSGLVTGKVAGTATITATSEGQSGTSAITVVHVPVASVTVSPATASVATGGTIQLTATPKDGSGNPLTGRTVTWSSSNTAVATVSGGGLVSGVAAGSATITATSEGQSGTSAITVTPPGTSRFGHVFIVTEENTNYSSVTSSNMPYLMGLAAQYGLATQYYANTHPSIGNYFQLSTGQILTNDDGSSVIENVPNIVRSLVSAGKTWKSYAESIPNACFLGGDTGNYARKHNVFALLSDVANNPTQACNIVPFTQFAADLANGTLPAFSNIVPNLCNDAHDCSLTTADTWLRTNIGPLLANATFQQDGLLIIVFDESSGDNTHGGGRIVWVAVSSKSKPGYQSTTLYQ
;
A
#
# COMPACT_ATOMS: atom_id res chain seq x y z
N MET A 1 -44.21 -65.51 -19.93
CA MET A 1 -44.06 -64.12 -19.44
C MET A 1 -45.40 -63.43 -19.65
N LEU A 2 -46.07 -62.99 -18.58
CA LEU A 2 -47.31 -62.21 -18.68
C LEU A 2 -46.93 -60.76 -19.00
N THR A 3 -47.54 -60.16 -20.01
CA THR A 3 -47.26 -58.77 -20.44
C THR A 3 -48.47 -57.86 -20.17
N GLY A 4 -48.25 -56.55 -20.03
CA GLY A 4 -49.33 -55.56 -19.81
C GLY A 4 -49.84 -55.43 -18.38
N ARG A 5 -49.21 -56.09 -17.40
CA ARG A 5 -49.57 -56.01 -15.97
C ARG A 5 -48.86 -54.82 -15.32
N THR A 6 -49.59 -54.00 -14.55
CA THR A 6 -49.00 -52.89 -13.79
C THR A 6 -48.15 -53.44 -12.64
N VAL A 7 -46.94 -52.92 -12.51
CA VAL A 7 -46.04 -53.17 -11.37
C VAL A 7 -45.88 -51.86 -10.60
N THR A 8 -46.13 -51.92 -9.30
CA THR A 8 -45.90 -50.81 -8.37
C THR A 8 -44.61 -51.05 -7.62
N TRP A 9 -43.74 -50.04 -7.57
CA TRP A 9 -42.42 -50.13 -6.94
C TRP A 9 -42.38 -49.27 -5.69
N SER A 10 -41.76 -49.80 -4.64
CA SER A 10 -41.51 -49.06 -3.40
C SER A 10 -40.15 -49.38 -2.83
N SER A 11 -39.62 -48.46 -2.03
CA SER A 11 -38.39 -48.65 -1.26
C SER A 11 -38.73 -48.54 0.23
N SER A 12 -38.17 -49.44 1.05
CA SER A 12 -38.30 -49.35 2.50
C SER A 12 -37.61 -48.12 3.09
N THR A 13 -36.62 -47.56 2.40
CA THR A 13 -35.77 -46.47 2.92
C THR A 13 -35.33 -45.56 1.78
N THR A 14 -36.18 -44.61 1.41
CA THR A 14 -35.98 -43.69 0.26
C THR A 14 -34.83 -42.69 0.45
N THR A 15 -34.30 -42.56 1.67
CA THR A 15 -33.07 -41.82 1.98
C THR A 15 -31.80 -42.62 1.65
N VAL A 16 -31.87 -43.95 1.64
CA VAL A 16 -30.77 -44.87 1.27
C VAL A 16 -30.83 -45.20 -0.21
N ALA A 17 -31.99 -45.62 -0.73
CA ALA A 17 -32.17 -45.92 -2.16
C ALA A 17 -33.60 -45.62 -2.62
N THR A 18 -33.75 -45.04 -3.81
CA THR A 18 -35.04 -44.82 -4.47
C THR A 18 -35.22 -45.76 -5.66
N VAL A 19 -36.47 -46.04 -6.03
CA VAL A 19 -36.82 -46.84 -7.21
C VAL A 19 -37.81 -46.07 -8.09
N SER A 20 -37.58 -46.06 -9.40
CA SER A 20 -38.51 -45.45 -10.37
C SER A 20 -39.74 -46.34 -10.62
N THR A 21 -40.73 -45.81 -11.32
CA THR A 21 -41.90 -46.61 -11.78
C THR A 21 -41.53 -47.71 -12.76
N SER A 22 -40.36 -47.65 -13.40
CA SER A 22 -39.82 -48.70 -14.27
C SER A 22 -38.90 -49.70 -13.55
N GLY A 23 -38.69 -49.54 -12.23
CA GLY A 23 -37.84 -50.43 -11.44
C GLY A 23 -36.35 -50.06 -11.42
N LEU A 24 -35.96 -48.88 -11.92
CA LEU A 24 -34.58 -48.41 -11.83
C LEU A 24 -34.27 -47.96 -10.40
N VAL A 25 -33.27 -48.57 -9.77
CA VAL A 25 -32.84 -48.24 -8.40
C VAL A 25 -31.66 -47.26 -8.41
N THR A 26 -31.77 -46.19 -7.62
CA THR A 26 -30.71 -45.20 -7.39
C THR A 26 -30.31 -45.18 -5.92
N GLY A 27 -29.07 -45.53 -5.61
CA GLY A 27 -28.49 -45.37 -4.27
C GLY A 27 -28.19 -43.90 -3.94
N LYS A 28 -28.40 -43.49 -2.69
CA LYS A 28 -28.23 -42.11 -2.21
C LYS A 28 -27.23 -42.02 -1.05
N VAL A 29 -27.49 -42.74 0.03
CA VAL A 29 -26.67 -42.73 1.25
C VAL A 29 -26.33 -44.18 1.60
N ALA A 30 -25.12 -44.40 2.12
CA ALA A 30 -24.70 -45.71 2.57
C ALA A 30 -25.68 -46.31 3.60
N GLY A 31 -26.01 -47.58 3.43
CA GLY A 31 -27.03 -48.27 4.22
C GLY A 31 -27.76 -49.34 3.42
N THR A 32 -28.80 -49.90 4.01
CA THR A 32 -29.61 -50.96 3.38
C THR A 32 -31.03 -50.48 3.11
N ALA A 33 -31.57 -50.84 1.95
CA ALA A 33 -32.97 -50.63 1.57
C ALA A 33 -33.52 -51.91 0.92
N THR A 34 -34.78 -52.22 1.16
CA THR A 34 -35.48 -53.29 0.44
C THR A 34 -36.38 -52.66 -0.61
N ILE A 35 -36.19 -53.06 -1.87
CA ILE A 35 -37.05 -52.66 -2.98
C ILE A 35 -38.13 -53.73 -3.15
N THR A 36 -39.39 -53.31 -3.18
CA THR A 36 -40.55 -54.20 -3.35
C THR A 36 -41.25 -53.88 -4.66
N ALA A 37 -41.42 -54.90 -5.50
CA ALA A 37 -42.24 -54.84 -6.71
C ALA A 37 -43.55 -55.59 -6.45
N THR A 38 -44.69 -54.92 -6.63
CA THR A 38 -46.02 -55.50 -6.39
C THR A 38 -46.87 -55.45 -7.66
N SER A 39 -47.42 -56.60 -8.05
CA SER A 39 -48.37 -56.74 -9.16
C SER A 39 -49.53 -57.62 -8.72
N GLU A 40 -50.76 -57.09 -8.83
CA GLU A 40 -52.01 -57.83 -8.52
C GLU A 40 -52.01 -58.55 -7.16
N GLY A 41 -51.45 -57.90 -6.13
CA GLY A 41 -51.39 -58.45 -4.77
C GLY A 41 -50.24 -59.44 -4.50
N GLN A 42 -49.42 -59.74 -5.50
CA GLN A 42 -48.18 -60.52 -5.34
C GLN A 42 -46.97 -59.60 -5.30
N SER A 43 -45.99 -59.92 -4.45
CA SER A 43 -44.79 -59.10 -4.27
C SER A 43 -43.50 -59.91 -4.38
N GLY A 44 -42.49 -59.30 -5.00
CA GLY A 44 -41.10 -59.72 -4.94
C GLY A 44 -40.26 -58.64 -4.27
N THR A 45 -39.19 -59.04 -3.58
CA THR A 45 -38.29 -58.10 -2.89
C THR A 45 -36.84 -58.30 -3.32
N SER A 46 -36.06 -57.23 -3.25
CA SER A 46 -34.60 -57.25 -3.42
C SER A 46 -33.94 -56.38 -2.37
N ALA A 47 -32.97 -56.93 -1.65
CA ALA A 47 -32.16 -56.18 -0.69
C ALA A 47 -31.05 -55.42 -1.42
N ILE A 48 -31.01 -54.11 -1.21
CA ILE A 48 -30.02 -53.20 -1.77
C ILE A 48 -29.12 -52.72 -0.65
N THR A 49 -27.81 -52.87 -0.83
CA THR A 49 -26.80 -52.29 0.06
C THR A 49 -26.06 -51.19 -0.70
N VAL A 50 -26.19 -49.96 -0.24
CA VAL A 50 -25.40 -48.83 -0.72
C VAL A 50 -24.16 -48.73 0.17
N VAL A 51 -22.98 -48.74 -0.43
CA VAL A 51 -21.71 -48.69 0.30
C VAL A 51 -21.17 -47.26 0.35
N HIS A 52 -20.53 -46.91 1.46
CA HIS A 52 -19.80 -45.66 1.59
C HIS A 52 -18.48 -45.76 0.82
N VAL A 53 -18.25 -44.87 -0.15
CA VAL A 53 -16.97 -44.79 -0.85
C VAL A 53 -16.05 -43.85 -0.06
N PRO A 54 -15.01 -44.35 0.64
CA PRO A 54 -14.17 -43.52 1.48
C PRO A 54 -13.38 -42.50 0.65
N VAL A 55 -13.08 -41.35 1.25
CA VAL A 55 -12.10 -40.41 0.67
C VAL A 55 -10.73 -41.07 0.68
N ALA A 56 -10.11 -41.17 -0.49
CA ALA A 56 -8.75 -41.68 -0.65
C ALA A 56 -7.70 -40.56 -0.75
N SER A 57 -8.09 -39.37 -1.22
CA SER A 57 -7.21 -38.20 -1.27
C SER A 57 -8.00 -36.89 -1.25
N VAL A 58 -7.34 -35.79 -0.88
CA VAL A 58 -7.88 -34.43 -0.98
C VAL A 58 -6.91 -33.58 -1.78
N THR A 59 -7.41 -32.91 -2.83
CA THR A 59 -6.61 -31.93 -3.60
C THR A 59 -7.06 -30.51 -3.26
N VAL A 60 -6.12 -29.61 -2.98
CA VAL A 60 -6.41 -28.19 -2.73
C VAL A 60 -5.92 -27.36 -3.92
N SER A 61 -6.77 -26.45 -4.41
CA SER A 61 -6.45 -25.53 -5.50
C SER A 61 -6.71 -24.07 -5.10
N PRO A 62 -5.80 -23.14 -5.46
CA PRO A 62 -4.46 -23.39 -6.01
C PRO A 62 -3.52 -24.07 -4.99
N ALA A 63 -2.53 -24.82 -5.49
CA ALA A 63 -1.51 -25.48 -4.65
C ALA A 63 -0.52 -24.48 -4.01
N THR A 64 -0.34 -23.32 -4.65
CA THR A 64 0.44 -22.20 -4.13
C THR A 64 -0.27 -20.89 -4.45
N ALA A 65 -0.26 -19.94 -3.53
CA ALA A 65 -0.78 -18.60 -3.78
C ALA A 65 -0.01 -17.51 -3.04
N SER A 66 -0.09 -16.29 -3.56
CA SER A 66 0.40 -15.08 -2.90
C SER A 66 -0.77 -14.14 -2.64
N VAL A 67 -0.80 -13.53 -1.46
CA VAL A 67 -1.82 -12.56 -1.05
C VAL A 67 -1.17 -11.39 -0.32
N ALA A 68 -1.63 -10.16 -0.54
CA ALA A 68 -1.14 -9.04 0.26
C ALA A 68 -1.69 -9.10 1.69
N THR A 69 -0.98 -8.50 2.64
CA THR A 69 -1.50 -8.28 4.00
C THR A 69 -2.84 -7.53 3.93
N GLY A 70 -3.88 -8.04 4.60
CA GLY A 70 -5.26 -7.55 4.52
C GLY A 70 -6.07 -8.05 3.32
N GLY A 71 -5.43 -8.72 2.34
CA GLY A 71 -6.10 -9.34 1.20
C GLY A 71 -6.66 -10.72 1.52
N THR A 72 -7.47 -11.24 0.59
CA THR A 72 -8.07 -12.59 0.69
C THR A 72 -7.88 -13.40 -0.59
N ILE A 73 -7.91 -14.74 -0.46
CA ILE A 73 -7.97 -15.67 -1.58
C ILE A 73 -8.83 -16.88 -1.23
N GLN A 74 -9.62 -17.36 -2.20
CA GLN A 74 -10.44 -18.55 -2.04
C GLN A 74 -9.65 -19.80 -2.44
N LEU A 75 -9.61 -20.79 -1.54
CA LEU A 75 -9.13 -22.13 -1.84
C LEU A 75 -10.31 -23.08 -2.05
N THR A 76 -10.12 -24.07 -2.93
CA THR A 76 -11.08 -25.15 -3.16
C THR A 76 -10.46 -26.48 -2.79
N ALA A 77 -11.11 -27.24 -1.91
CA ALA A 77 -10.74 -28.61 -1.60
C ALA A 77 -11.64 -29.59 -2.36
N THR A 78 -11.05 -30.61 -2.98
CA THR A 78 -11.77 -31.66 -3.71
C THR A 78 -11.36 -33.02 -3.16
N PRO A 79 -12.17 -33.61 -2.27
CA PRO A 79 -12.03 -35.01 -1.86
C PRO A 79 -12.27 -35.95 -3.05
N LYS A 80 -11.49 -37.01 -3.17
CA LYS A 80 -11.58 -37.99 -4.26
C LYS A 80 -11.59 -39.42 -3.74
N ASP A 81 -12.26 -40.31 -4.47
CA ASP A 81 -12.20 -41.75 -4.22
C ASP A 81 -10.87 -42.37 -4.69
N GLY A 82 -10.70 -43.69 -4.47
CA GLY A 82 -9.50 -44.43 -4.88
C GLY A 82 -9.27 -44.50 -6.39
N SER A 83 -10.28 -44.14 -7.20
CA SER A 83 -10.22 -44.07 -8.65
C SER A 83 -9.98 -42.64 -9.16
N GLY A 84 -9.87 -41.66 -8.26
CA GLY A 84 -9.64 -40.26 -8.58
C GLY A 84 -10.91 -39.46 -8.90
N ASN A 85 -12.11 -40.03 -8.75
CA ASN A 85 -13.36 -39.31 -8.99
C ASN A 85 -13.67 -38.37 -7.81
N PRO A 86 -14.18 -37.15 -8.07
CA PRO A 86 -14.56 -36.22 -7.01
C PRO A 86 -15.74 -36.75 -6.21
N LEU A 87 -15.65 -36.63 -4.88
CA LEU A 87 -16.72 -36.96 -3.94
C LEU A 87 -17.39 -35.66 -3.46
N THR A 88 -18.71 -35.58 -3.59
CA THR A 88 -19.53 -34.45 -3.12
C THR A 88 -20.13 -34.75 -1.74
N GLY A 89 -20.62 -33.71 -1.04
CA GLY A 89 -21.25 -33.87 0.28
C GLY A 89 -20.28 -34.25 1.41
N ARG A 90 -18.97 -34.22 1.16
CA ARG A 90 -17.93 -34.51 2.14
C ARG A 90 -17.65 -33.29 3.00
N THR A 91 -17.63 -33.48 4.32
CA THR A 91 -17.18 -32.44 5.24
C THR A 91 -15.68 -32.22 5.06
N VAL A 92 -15.28 -30.96 4.88
CA VAL A 92 -13.89 -30.53 4.82
C VAL A 92 -13.63 -29.60 5.99
N THR A 93 -12.56 -29.88 6.73
CA THR A 93 -12.05 -29.01 7.80
C THR A 93 -10.77 -28.32 7.33
N TRP A 94 -10.60 -27.05 7.70
CA TRP A 94 -9.47 -26.24 7.28
C TRP A 94 -8.62 -25.82 8.48
N SER A 95 -7.31 -25.75 8.29
CA SER A 95 -6.37 -25.26 9.29
C SER A 95 -5.22 -24.48 8.64
N SER A 96 -4.60 -23.59 9.41
CA SER A 96 -3.40 -22.86 9.01
C SER A 96 -2.24 -23.24 9.92
N SER A 97 -1.05 -23.46 9.35
CA SER A 97 0.17 -23.69 10.12
C SER A 97 0.64 -22.45 10.89
N ASN A 98 0.19 -21.25 10.50
CA ASN A 98 0.58 -20.00 11.14
C ASN A 98 -0.54 -18.95 10.98
N THR A 99 -1.41 -18.85 11.98
CA THR A 99 -2.53 -17.91 12.00
C THR A 99 -2.11 -16.46 12.18
N ALA A 100 -0.88 -16.18 12.66
CA ALA A 100 -0.34 -14.82 12.70
C ALA A 100 0.06 -14.32 11.30
N VAL A 101 0.28 -15.22 10.34
CA VAL A 101 0.56 -14.88 8.94
C VAL A 101 -0.69 -14.96 8.09
N ALA A 102 -1.44 -16.07 8.15
CA ALA A 102 -2.67 -16.24 7.37
C ALA A 102 -3.71 -17.09 8.12
N THR A 103 -4.95 -16.65 8.11
CA THR A 103 -6.11 -17.40 8.64
C THR A 103 -6.92 -18.01 7.51
N VAL A 104 -7.70 -19.05 7.78
CA VAL A 104 -8.61 -19.68 6.80
C VAL A 104 -9.98 -19.93 7.44
N SER A 105 -11.06 -19.64 6.71
CA SER A 105 -12.43 -19.92 7.15
C SER A 105 -12.84 -21.37 6.89
N GLY A 106 -13.96 -21.82 7.47
CA GLY A 106 -14.53 -23.14 7.18
C GLY A 106 -14.92 -23.36 5.71
N GLY A 107 -15.09 -22.27 4.94
CA GLY A 107 -15.34 -22.31 3.50
C GLY A 107 -14.08 -22.28 2.64
N GLY A 108 -12.88 -22.29 3.23
CA GLY A 108 -11.61 -22.21 2.48
C GLY A 108 -11.19 -20.79 2.07
N LEU A 109 -11.82 -19.74 2.61
CA LEU A 109 -11.39 -18.35 2.37
C LEU A 109 -10.20 -18.03 3.26
N VAL A 110 -9.05 -17.79 2.64
CA VAL A 110 -7.81 -17.40 3.32
C VAL A 110 -7.72 -15.87 3.42
N SER A 111 -7.29 -15.36 4.57
CA SER A 111 -7.03 -13.94 4.81
C SER A 111 -5.57 -13.74 5.24
N GLY A 112 -4.86 -12.81 4.60
CA GLY A 112 -3.49 -12.44 4.96
C GLY A 112 -3.47 -11.50 6.17
N VAL A 113 -2.76 -11.88 7.23
CA VAL A 113 -2.65 -11.14 8.50
C VAL A 113 -1.36 -10.36 8.60
N ALA A 114 -0.23 -10.98 8.28
CA ALA A 114 1.10 -10.35 8.30
C ALA A 114 2.03 -11.00 7.27
N ALA A 115 3.06 -10.27 6.84
CA ALA A 115 4.02 -10.77 5.86
C ALA A 115 4.73 -12.05 6.36
N GLY A 116 4.83 -13.07 5.50
CA GLY A 116 5.41 -14.36 5.86
C GLY A 116 4.86 -15.50 5.02
N SER A 117 5.06 -16.74 5.49
CA SER A 117 4.53 -17.94 4.85
C SER A 117 3.65 -18.76 5.81
N ALA A 118 2.63 -19.40 5.26
CA ALA A 118 1.75 -20.32 5.97
C ALA A 118 1.33 -21.46 5.03
N THR A 119 1.15 -22.66 5.56
CA THR A 119 0.55 -23.79 4.85
C THR A 119 -0.88 -23.96 5.31
N ILE A 120 -1.82 -23.92 4.36
CA ILE A 120 -3.23 -24.17 4.61
C ILE A 120 -3.52 -25.63 4.30
N THR A 121 -4.13 -26.34 5.24
CA THR A 121 -4.45 -27.78 5.11
C THR A 121 -5.96 -27.98 5.12
N ALA A 122 -6.48 -28.68 4.12
CA ALA A 122 -7.85 -29.18 4.06
C ALA A 122 -7.87 -30.67 4.39
N THR A 123 -8.70 -31.10 5.35
CA THR A 123 -8.81 -32.50 5.78
C THR A 123 -10.25 -33.00 5.66
N SER A 124 -10.42 -34.19 5.08
CA SER A 124 -11.69 -34.91 4.96
C SER A 124 -11.48 -36.41 5.16
N GLU A 125 -12.25 -37.02 6.06
CA GLU A 125 -12.17 -38.45 6.43
C GLU A 125 -10.73 -38.94 6.71
N GLY A 126 -9.90 -38.08 7.33
CA GLY A 126 -8.50 -38.40 7.66
C GLY A 126 -7.49 -38.20 6.53
N GLN A 127 -7.94 -37.85 5.31
CA GLN A 127 -7.08 -37.50 4.19
C GLN A 127 -6.91 -35.98 4.09
N SER A 128 -5.72 -35.54 3.68
CA SER A 128 -5.38 -34.12 3.63
C SER A 128 -4.78 -33.69 2.30
N GLY A 129 -5.03 -32.42 1.95
CA GLY A 129 -4.35 -31.70 0.88
C GLY A 129 -3.94 -30.32 1.37
N THR A 130 -2.92 -29.73 0.75
CA THR A 130 -2.33 -28.46 1.23
C THR A 130 -2.21 -27.41 0.14
N SER A 131 -2.22 -26.14 0.55
CA SER A 131 -1.82 -24.99 -0.25
C SER A 131 -0.74 -24.19 0.47
N ALA A 132 0.35 -23.85 -0.22
CA ALA A 132 1.38 -22.96 0.33
C ALA A 132 1.01 -21.50 0.05
N ILE A 133 0.82 -20.71 1.10
CA ILE A 133 0.45 -19.31 1.05
C ILE A 133 1.66 -18.44 1.41
N THR A 134 1.99 -17.49 0.55
CA THR A 134 2.90 -16.40 0.85
C THR A 134 2.09 -15.13 1.07
N VAL A 135 2.22 -14.52 2.24
CA VAL A 135 1.65 -13.20 2.50
C VAL A 135 2.74 -12.18 2.26
N THR A 136 2.54 -11.32 1.26
CA THR A 136 3.45 -10.19 1.03
C THR A 136 3.05 -9.02 1.93
N PRO A 137 4.00 -8.14 2.28
CA PRO A 137 3.65 -6.86 2.90
C PRO A 137 2.54 -6.17 2.11
N PRO A 138 1.72 -5.30 2.73
CA PRO A 138 0.90 -4.39 1.95
C PRO A 138 1.83 -3.76 0.92
N GLY A 139 1.47 -3.79 -0.37
CA GLY A 139 2.31 -3.20 -1.39
C GLY A 139 2.53 -1.75 -1.01
N THR A 140 3.69 -1.42 -0.41
CA THR A 140 4.10 -0.04 -0.26
C THR A 140 4.25 0.39 -1.70
N SER A 141 3.33 1.23 -2.18
CA SER A 141 3.51 1.85 -3.46
C SER A 141 4.80 2.65 -3.33
N ARG A 142 5.91 2.05 -3.77
CA ARG A 142 7.23 2.64 -3.60
C ARG A 142 7.26 3.79 -4.57
N PHE A 143 7.56 4.98 -4.07
CA PHE A 143 7.78 6.13 -4.92
C PHE A 143 9.14 5.96 -5.59
N GLY A 144 9.17 6.08 -6.91
CA GLY A 144 10.40 6.10 -7.69
C GLY A 144 11.10 7.44 -7.55
N HIS A 145 10.30 8.50 -7.41
CA HIS A 145 10.75 9.88 -7.25
C HIS A 145 9.97 10.59 -6.12
N VAL A 146 10.69 11.17 -5.16
CA VAL A 146 10.12 11.99 -4.08
C VAL A 146 10.62 13.42 -4.21
N PHE A 147 9.72 14.38 -4.14
CA PHE A 147 9.99 15.81 -4.22
C PHE A 147 9.49 16.47 -2.93
N ILE A 148 10.33 17.28 -2.30
CA ILE A 148 9.95 18.10 -1.15
C ILE A 148 10.18 19.56 -1.55
N VAL A 149 9.12 20.34 -1.54
CA VAL A 149 9.19 21.81 -1.59
C VAL A 149 8.92 22.29 -0.16
N THR A 150 9.86 23.05 0.38
CA THR A 150 9.69 23.70 1.70
C THR A 150 9.41 25.17 1.46
N GLU A 151 8.23 25.61 1.90
CA GLU A 151 7.83 27.02 1.99
C GLU A 151 8.07 27.51 3.43
N GLU A 152 8.07 28.81 3.64
CA GLU A 152 8.52 29.49 4.85
C GLU A 152 7.41 30.22 5.63
N ASN A 153 7.75 30.44 6.89
CA ASN A 153 7.03 30.91 8.06
C ASN A 153 5.67 31.57 7.82
N THR A 154 4.63 30.74 7.66
CA THR A 154 3.26 31.24 7.44
C THR A 154 2.26 30.50 8.33
N ASN A 155 1.42 31.26 9.04
CA ASN A 155 0.30 30.69 9.80
C ASN A 155 -0.60 29.79 8.91
N TYR A 156 -0.93 28.58 9.40
CA TYR A 156 -1.85 27.65 8.72
C TYR A 156 -3.14 28.31 8.21
N SER A 157 -3.74 29.19 9.01
CA SER A 157 -4.97 29.89 8.64
C SER A 157 -4.77 30.83 7.45
N SER A 158 -3.61 31.48 7.33
CA SER A 158 -3.31 32.40 6.23
C SER A 158 -3.19 31.67 4.90
N VAL A 159 -2.56 30.50 4.88
CA VAL A 159 -2.46 29.67 3.66
C VAL A 159 -3.84 29.14 3.26
N THR A 160 -4.60 28.63 4.24
CA THR A 160 -5.88 27.95 3.98
C THR A 160 -7.07 28.89 3.72
N SER A 161 -6.97 30.18 4.07
CA SER A 161 -8.06 31.16 3.90
C SER A 161 -8.19 31.78 2.49
N SER A 162 -7.66 31.12 1.45
CA SER A 162 -7.67 31.51 0.02
C SER A 162 -6.49 32.35 -0.50
N ASN A 163 -5.44 32.58 0.29
CA ASN A 163 -4.26 33.32 -0.20
C ASN A 163 -3.34 32.47 -1.11
N MET A 164 -3.46 31.14 -1.05
CA MET A 164 -2.74 30.18 -1.91
C MET A 164 -3.71 29.21 -2.60
N PRO A 165 -4.54 29.69 -3.54
CA PRO A 165 -5.59 28.88 -4.14
C PRO A 165 -5.07 27.71 -4.99
N TYR A 166 -3.87 27.80 -5.58
CA TYR A 166 -3.29 26.67 -6.31
C TYR A 166 -2.89 25.55 -5.36
N LEU A 167 -2.13 25.86 -4.29
CA LEU A 167 -1.75 24.88 -3.29
C LEU A 167 -2.97 24.22 -2.64
N MET A 168 -3.97 25.02 -2.26
CA MET A 168 -5.19 24.48 -1.68
C MET A 168 -6.05 23.70 -2.69
N GLY A 169 -5.97 24.02 -3.98
CA GLY A 169 -6.53 23.20 -5.06
C GLY A 169 -5.88 21.81 -5.13
N LEU A 170 -4.55 21.75 -5.00
CA LEU A 170 -3.83 20.47 -4.90
C LEU A 170 -4.25 19.69 -3.65
N ALA A 171 -4.34 20.35 -2.50
CA ALA A 171 -4.81 19.74 -1.26
C ALA A 171 -6.22 19.12 -1.40
N ALA A 172 -7.13 19.83 -2.06
CA ALA A 172 -8.49 19.35 -2.31
C ALA A 172 -8.55 18.17 -3.31
N GLN A 173 -7.62 18.12 -4.27
CA GLN A 173 -7.54 17.04 -5.24
C GLN A 173 -6.86 15.78 -4.68
N TYR A 174 -5.82 15.95 -3.86
CA TYR A 174 -4.95 14.89 -3.38
C TYR A 174 -5.06 14.73 -1.86
N GLY A 175 -4.00 14.99 -1.09
CA GLY A 175 -4.01 14.81 0.36
C GLY A 175 -3.59 16.05 1.13
N LEU A 176 -4.26 16.29 2.27
CA LEU A 176 -3.92 17.32 3.25
C LEU A 176 -3.78 16.67 4.63
N ALA A 177 -2.65 16.90 5.31
CA ALA A 177 -2.55 16.59 6.73
C ALA A 177 -3.06 17.80 7.53
N THR A 178 -4.23 17.65 8.14
CA THR A 178 -4.88 18.75 8.85
C THR A 178 -4.25 19.01 10.22
N GLN A 179 -3.56 18.05 10.82
CA GLN A 179 -2.94 18.18 12.15
C GLN A 179 -1.42 18.00 12.07
N TYR A 180 -0.78 18.71 11.14
CA TYR A 180 0.69 18.74 11.01
C TYR A 180 1.25 19.96 11.72
N TYR A 181 2.25 19.77 12.58
CA TYR A 181 2.87 20.83 13.37
C TYR A 181 4.38 20.83 13.18
N ALA A 182 4.95 22.02 13.05
CA ALA A 182 6.39 22.23 13.07
C ALA A 182 6.95 22.02 14.48
N ASN A 183 8.20 21.59 14.57
CA ASN A 183 8.79 21.14 15.83
C ASN A 183 9.39 22.29 16.64
N THR A 184 9.80 23.37 15.99
CA THR A 184 10.57 24.44 16.63
C THR A 184 10.40 25.78 15.90
N HIS A 185 10.94 26.83 16.51
CA HIS A 185 11.14 28.16 15.94
C HIS A 185 12.51 28.68 16.38
N PRO A 186 13.35 29.26 15.49
CA PRO A 186 13.12 29.64 14.09
C PRO A 186 13.41 28.51 13.06
N SER A 187 13.24 28.84 11.78
CA SER A 187 13.21 27.98 10.59
C SER A 187 14.26 26.86 10.54
N ILE A 188 15.56 27.16 10.75
CA ILE A 188 16.65 26.22 10.44
C ILE A 188 16.52 24.86 11.16
N GLY A 189 15.93 24.85 12.36
CA GLY A 189 15.71 23.62 13.12
C GLY A 189 14.74 22.68 12.42
N ASN A 190 13.69 23.20 11.78
CA ASN A 190 12.72 22.40 11.02
C ASN A 190 13.34 21.86 9.71
N TYR A 191 14.23 22.60 9.05
CA TYR A 191 14.99 22.09 7.90
C TYR A 191 15.90 20.92 8.27
N PHE A 192 16.59 21.01 9.41
CA PHE A 192 17.36 19.88 9.94
C PHE A 192 16.45 18.72 10.33
N GLN A 193 15.28 18.98 10.90
CA GLN A 193 14.31 17.93 11.20
C GLN A 193 13.87 17.17 9.94
N LEU A 194 13.56 17.88 8.84
CA LEU A 194 13.18 17.27 7.56
C LEU A 194 14.30 16.43 6.93
N SER A 195 15.56 16.83 7.11
CA SER A 195 16.72 16.17 6.47
C SER A 195 17.43 15.13 7.34
N THR A 196 17.28 15.21 8.67
CA THR A 196 18.03 14.38 9.64
C THR A 196 17.15 13.71 10.69
N GLY A 197 15.87 14.10 10.80
CA GLY A 197 14.98 13.69 11.88
C GLY A 197 15.34 14.25 13.26
N GLN A 198 16.20 15.28 13.31
CA GLN A 198 16.66 15.94 14.53
C GLN A 198 16.68 17.47 14.37
N ILE A 199 16.35 18.19 15.44
CA ILE A 199 16.65 19.61 15.57
C ILE A 199 18.10 19.75 16.06
N LEU A 200 19.02 20.08 15.16
CA LEU A 200 20.45 20.20 15.49
C LEU A 200 20.80 21.58 16.04
N THR A 201 20.10 22.61 15.59
CA THR A 201 20.25 24.00 16.04
C THR A 201 18.99 24.79 15.76
N ASN A 202 18.79 25.86 16.52
CA ASN A 202 17.79 26.91 16.30
C ASN A 202 18.47 28.27 16.01
N ASP A 203 19.78 28.26 15.75
CA ASP A 203 20.53 29.43 15.32
C ASP A 203 20.58 29.46 13.79
N ASP A 204 19.75 30.31 13.18
CA ASP A 204 19.69 30.55 11.73
C ASP A 204 21.03 30.99 11.14
N GLY A 205 21.94 31.54 11.95
CA GLY A 205 23.29 31.91 11.55
C GLY A 205 24.27 30.73 11.53
N SER A 206 23.85 29.54 11.94
CA SER A 206 24.74 28.38 12.03
C SER A 206 25.35 28.02 10.68
N SER A 207 26.64 27.67 10.75
CA SER A 207 27.43 27.16 9.63
C SER A 207 28.14 25.86 10.01
N VAL A 208 27.73 25.23 11.11
CA VAL A 208 28.31 23.98 11.59
C VAL A 208 28.05 22.90 10.55
N ILE A 209 29.11 22.17 10.21
CA ILE A 209 29.00 20.98 9.36
C ILE A 209 28.63 19.79 10.24
N GLU A 210 27.44 19.25 10.00
CA GLU A 210 26.80 18.27 10.85
C GLU A 210 27.15 16.84 10.43
N ASN A 211 27.63 16.04 11.39
CA ASN A 211 27.93 14.63 11.19
C ASN A 211 26.97 13.72 11.96
N VAL A 212 25.72 13.74 11.51
CA VAL A 212 24.63 12.90 12.05
C VAL A 212 24.02 12.05 10.95
N PRO A 213 23.30 10.95 11.28
CA PRO A 213 22.46 10.25 10.30
C PRO A 213 21.51 11.22 9.59
N ASN A 214 21.44 11.11 8.26
CA ASN A 214 20.66 12.01 7.44
C ASN A 214 20.19 11.32 6.15
N ILE A 215 19.31 12.01 5.43
CA ILE A 215 18.68 11.49 4.22
C ILE A 215 19.69 11.24 3.09
N VAL A 216 20.70 12.10 2.92
CA VAL A 216 21.73 11.94 1.89
C VAL A 216 22.52 10.65 2.11
N ARG A 217 22.98 10.41 3.34
CA ARG A 217 23.68 9.18 3.72
C ARG A 217 22.85 7.94 3.38
N SER A 218 21.57 7.99 3.72
CA SER A 218 20.62 6.89 3.45
C SER A 218 20.44 6.65 1.95
N LEU A 219 20.24 7.71 1.16
CA LEU A 219 20.08 7.65 -0.29
C LEU A 219 21.32 7.08 -0.99
N VAL A 220 22.51 7.58 -0.65
CA VAL A 220 23.78 7.12 -1.22
C VAL A 220 24.02 5.65 -0.88
N SER A 221 23.81 5.24 0.38
CA SER A 221 23.98 3.84 0.79
C SER A 221 23.02 2.88 0.06
N ALA A 222 21.85 3.37 -0.32
CA ALA A 222 20.85 2.63 -1.09
C ALA A 222 21.05 2.71 -2.62
N GLY A 223 22.12 3.35 -3.09
CA GLY A 223 22.38 3.56 -4.52
C GLY A 223 21.34 4.45 -5.21
N LYS A 224 20.72 5.37 -4.48
CA LYS A 224 19.69 6.29 -5.00
C LYS A 224 20.29 7.65 -5.34
N THR A 225 19.85 8.20 -6.48
CA THR A 225 20.21 9.55 -6.91
C THR A 225 19.41 10.58 -6.14
N TRP A 226 20.02 11.75 -5.89
CA TRP A 226 19.36 12.86 -5.22
C TRP A 226 19.89 14.19 -5.76
N LYS A 227 19.08 15.24 -5.69
CA LYS A 227 19.50 16.63 -5.92
C LYS A 227 18.82 17.61 -4.98
N SER A 228 19.48 18.72 -4.68
CA SER A 228 18.87 19.91 -4.08
C SER A 228 18.83 21.01 -5.15
N TYR A 229 17.63 21.35 -5.61
CA TYR A 229 17.39 22.38 -6.61
C TYR A 229 17.09 23.69 -5.89
N ALA A 230 18.08 24.59 -5.83
CA ALA A 230 17.95 25.85 -5.11
C ALA A 230 17.84 27.03 -6.06
N GLU A 231 16.81 27.85 -5.88
CA GLU A 231 16.62 29.06 -6.68
C GLU A 231 17.63 30.13 -6.23
N SER A 232 18.10 30.93 -7.19
CA SER A 232 19.10 31.99 -6.99
C SER A 232 20.48 31.55 -6.46
N ILE A 233 20.75 30.26 -6.29
CA ILE A 233 22.10 29.76 -5.99
C ILE A 233 23.06 30.06 -7.16
N PRO A 234 24.31 30.50 -6.93
CA PRO A 234 25.16 31.01 -8.02
C PRO A 234 25.58 29.96 -9.06
N ASN A 235 25.90 28.74 -8.61
CA ASN A 235 26.39 27.67 -9.46
C ASN A 235 26.18 26.30 -8.80
N ALA A 236 26.29 25.23 -9.59
CA ALA A 236 26.30 23.88 -9.03
C ALA A 236 27.52 23.68 -8.10
N CYS A 237 27.37 22.78 -7.13
CA CYS A 237 28.38 22.49 -6.11
C CYS A 237 28.67 23.66 -5.13
N PHE A 238 27.84 24.70 -5.12
CA PHE A 238 28.02 25.84 -4.21
C PHE A 238 27.67 25.46 -2.76
N LEU A 239 28.62 25.67 -1.85
CA LEU A 239 28.50 25.43 -0.40
C LEU A 239 28.69 26.72 0.44
N GLY A 240 28.73 27.88 -0.23
CA GLY A 240 28.89 29.17 0.44
C GLY A 240 27.66 29.57 1.25
N GLY A 241 27.77 30.70 1.96
CA GLY A 241 26.64 31.27 2.69
C GLY A 241 25.60 31.94 1.79
N ASP A 242 24.73 32.71 2.41
CA ASP A 242 23.67 33.46 1.73
C ASP A 242 24.23 34.38 0.65
N THR A 243 23.52 34.49 -0.47
CA THR A 243 23.93 35.32 -1.60
C THR A 243 22.72 35.73 -2.45
N GLY A 244 22.54 37.04 -2.65
CA GLY A 244 21.33 37.54 -3.31
C GLY A 244 20.08 37.08 -2.58
N ASN A 245 19.16 36.43 -3.30
CA ASN A 245 17.93 35.86 -2.71
C ASN A 245 18.07 34.40 -2.27
N TYR A 246 19.27 33.80 -2.38
CA TYR A 246 19.52 32.46 -1.87
C TYR A 246 19.93 32.52 -0.40
N ALA A 247 19.20 31.79 0.46
CA ALA A 247 19.53 31.58 1.86
C ALA A 247 20.00 30.14 2.09
N ARG A 248 21.22 29.95 2.61
CA ARG A 248 21.78 28.63 2.89
C ARG A 248 20.98 27.90 3.97
N LYS A 249 20.40 28.62 4.93
CA LYS A 249 19.57 28.03 5.99
C LYS A 249 18.35 27.27 5.46
N HIS A 250 17.81 27.64 4.29
CA HIS A 250 16.72 26.91 3.62
C HIS A 250 17.23 25.68 2.80
N ASN A 251 18.55 25.48 2.76
CA ASN A 251 19.21 24.37 2.07
C ASN A 251 20.29 23.72 2.97
N VAL A 252 19.87 23.23 4.14
CA VAL A 252 20.76 22.58 5.12
C VAL A 252 21.53 21.37 4.58
N PHE A 253 21.20 20.86 3.39
CA PHE A 253 21.99 19.85 2.70
C PHE A 253 23.44 20.29 2.49
N ALA A 254 23.72 21.59 2.33
CA ALA A 254 25.08 22.13 2.25
C ALA A 254 25.85 22.03 3.58
N LEU A 255 25.15 21.82 4.70
CA LEU A 255 25.71 21.67 6.04
C LEU A 255 25.82 20.21 6.49
N LEU A 256 25.34 19.25 5.70
CA LEU A 256 25.53 17.82 6.01
C LEU A 256 26.95 17.40 5.63
N SER A 257 27.68 16.78 6.55
CA SER A 257 29.05 16.31 6.30
C SER A 257 29.18 15.36 5.09
N ASP A 258 28.16 14.54 4.81
CA ASP A 258 28.09 13.67 3.63
C ASP A 258 28.09 14.44 2.29
N VAL A 259 27.73 15.73 2.33
CA VAL A 259 27.72 16.65 1.19
C VAL A 259 28.93 17.58 1.25
N ALA A 260 29.10 18.30 2.36
CA ALA A 260 30.13 19.32 2.52
C ALA A 260 31.55 18.78 2.38
N ASN A 261 31.78 17.52 2.80
CA ASN A 261 33.10 16.88 2.75
C ASN A 261 33.26 15.97 1.52
N ASN A 262 32.32 15.96 0.57
CA ASN A 262 32.37 15.12 -0.63
C ASN A 262 32.06 15.96 -1.89
N PRO A 263 33.08 16.31 -2.70
CA PRO A 263 32.89 17.13 -3.89
C PRO A 263 31.85 16.58 -4.89
N THR A 264 31.74 15.26 -5.01
CA THR A 264 30.73 14.64 -5.89
C THR A 264 29.32 14.85 -5.36
N GLN A 265 29.12 14.72 -4.05
CA GLN A 265 27.81 14.94 -3.42
C GLN A 265 27.47 16.43 -3.37
N ALA A 266 28.44 17.32 -3.15
CA ALA A 266 28.25 18.76 -3.23
C ALA A 266 27.64 19.17 -4.58
N CYS A 267 28.07 18.55 -5.67
CA CYS A 267 27.55 18.83 -7.01
C CYS A 267 26.11 18.34 -7.28
N ASN A 268 25.46 17.66 -6.32
CA ASN A 268 24.03 17.42 -6.36
C ASN A 268 23.22 18.65 -5.88
N ILE A 269 23.87 19.65 -5.29
CA ILE A 269 23.28 20.99 -5.09
C ILE A 269 23.43 21.76 -6.39
N VAL A 270 22.31 22.11 -7.02
CA VAL A 270 22.26 22.68 -8.36
C VAL A 270 21.32 23.89 -8.41
N PRO A 271 21.53 24.82 -9.36
CA PRO A 271 20.55 25.86 -9.66
C PRO A 271 19.18 25.29 -9.99
N PHE A 272 18.12 25.93 -9.50
CA PHE A 272 16.74 25.50 -9.75
C PHE A 272 16.39 25.41 -11.24
N THR A 273 17.05 26.19 -12.10
CA THR A 273 16.91 26.09 -13.57
C THR A 273 17.23 24.69 -14.12
N GLN A 274 18.04 23.88 -13.41
CA GLN A 274 18.31 22.49 -13.77
C GLN A 274 17.08 21.59 -13.62
N PHE A 275 16.11 21.94 -12.77
CA PHE A 275 14.91 21.14 -12.54
C PHE A 275 14.10 20.95 -13.82
N ALA A 276 13.86 22.03 -14.57
CA ALA A 276 13.15 21.98 -15.84
C ALA A 276 13.90 21.14 -16.90
N ALA A 277 15.23 21.22 -16.92
CA ALA A 277 16.06 20.41 -17.81
C ALA A 277 15.99 18.91 -17.45
N ASP A 278 16.08 18.57 -16.17
CA ASP A 278 15.98 17.18 -15.70
C ASP A 278 14.57 16.60 -15.96
N LEU A 279 13.54 17.42 -15.76
CA LEU A 279 12.15 17.09 -16.05
C LEU A 279 11.96 16.77 -17.54
N ALA A 280 12.46 17.63 -18.43
CA ALA A 280 12.34 17.49 -19.87
C ALA A 280 13.13 16.28 -20.41
N ASN A 281 14.30 16.01 -19.83
CA ASN A 281 15.19 14.93 -20.26
C ASN A 281 14.87 13.56 -19.61
N GLY A 282 13.90 13.49 -18.69
CA GLY A 282 13.59 12.26 -17.97
C GLY A 282 14.70 11.81 -17.02
N THR A 283 15.49 12.76 -16.49
CA THR A 283 16.65 12.51 -15.63
C THR A 283 16.43 13.00 -14.19
N LEU A 284 15.17 13.08 -13.76
CA LEU A 284 14.81 13.41 -12.38
C LEU A 284 15.45 12.40 -11.40
N PRO A 285 15.98 12.86 -10.25
CA PRO A 285 16.58 11.97 -9.26
C PRO A 285 15.51 11.24 -8.45
N ALA A 286 15.90 10.18 -7.74
CA ALA A 286 15.00 9.48 -6.84
C ALA A 286 14.50 10.36 -5.67
N PHE A 287 15.29 11.34 -5.26
CA PHE A 287 14.92 12.33 -4.25
C PHE A 287 15.30 13.75 -4.67
N SER A 288 14.37 14.69 -4.54
CA SER A 288 14.57 16.11 -4.86
C SER A 288 14.19 16.97 -3.65
N ASN A 289 15.15 17.71 -3.12
CA ASN A 289 14.89 18.86 -2.27
C ASN A 289 14.74 20.10 -3.16
N ILE A 290 13.66 20.85 -3.03
CA ILE A 290 13.40 22.05 -3.84
C ILE A 290 13.34 23.24 -2.88
N VAL A 291 14.18 24.24 -3.14
CA VAL A 291 14.38 25.40 -2.28
C VAL A 291 14.02 26.66 -3.07
N PRO A 292 12.81 27.21 -2.89
CA PRO A 292 12.47 28.54 -3.39
C PRO A 292 13.43 29.59 -2.83
N ASN A 293 13.61 30.70 -3.54
CA ASN A 293 14.38 31.83 -3.01
C ASN A 293 13.53 32.64 -2.02
N LEU A 294 14.15 33.62 -1.35
CA LEU A 294 13.48 34.45 -0.33
C LEU A 294 12.18 35.13 -0.81
N CYS A 295 11.99 35.40 -2.10
CA CYS A 295 10.74 36.00 -2.57
C CYS A 295 9.68 34.98 -3.01
N ASN A 296 10.04 33.72 -3.13
CA ASN A 296 9.15 32.66 -3.61
C ASN A 296 8.85 31.62 -2.54
N ASP A 297 9.35 31.81 -1.32
CA ASP A 297 9.18 30.91 -0.17
C ASP A 297 7.96 31.23 0.70
N ALA A 298 7.06 32.12 0.25
CA ALA A 298 5.86 32.51 0.99
C ALA A 298 6.10 33.33 2.29
N HIS A 299 7.32 33.75 2.58
CA HIS A 299 7.64 34.54 3.78
C HIS A 299 8.06 35.97 3.45
N ASP A 300 9.13 36.20 2.68
CA ASP A 300 9.64 37.56 2.47
C ASP A 300 8.83 38.34 1.42
N CYS A 301 8.08 37.61 0.60
CA CYS A 301 7.13 38.13 -0.38
C CYS A 301 5.74 37.57 -0.14
N SER A 302 4.75 38.02 -0.92
CA SER A 302 3.35 37.65 -0.68
C SER A 302 3.08 36.16 -0.91
N LEU A 303 2.11 35.60 -0.18
CA LEU A 303 1.58 34.25 -0.41
C LEU A 303 1.12 34.02 -1.87
N THR A 304 0.61 35.08 -2.53
CA THR A 304 0.23 35.01 -3.94
C THR A 304 1.43 34.87 -4.87
N THR A 305 2.58 35.47 -4.52
CA THR A 305 3.85 35.29 -5.23
C THR A 305 4.28 33.83 -5.18
N ALA A 306 4.32 33.25 -3.98
CA ALA A 306 4.67 31.84 -3.78
C ALA A 306 3.67 30.88 -4.46
N ASP A 307 2.36 31.11 -4.34
CA ASP A 307 1.34 30.28 -5.01
C ASP A 307 1.47 30.32 -6.53
N THR A 308 1.82 31.49 -7.08
CA THR A 308 2.10 31.66 -8.52
C THR A 308 3.39 30.94 -8.91
N TRP A 309 4.41 31.00 -8.08
CA TRP A 309 5.67 30.30 -8.29
C TRP A 309 5.47 28.78 -8.29
N LEU A 310 4.75 28.23 -7.31
CA LEU A 310 4.37 26.81 -7.26
C LEU A 310 3.64 26.38 -8.53
N ARG A 311 2.64 27.16 -8.96
CA ARG A 311 1.88 26.86 -10.18
C ARG A 311 2.75 26.84 -11.43
N THR A 312 3.64 27.81 -11.55
CA THR A 312 4.46 28.02 -12.75
C THR A 312 5.60 27.03 -12.85
N ASN A 313 6.29 26.79 -11.72
CA ASN A 313 7.54 26.06 -11.69
C ASN A 313 7.40 24.60 -11.24
N ILE A 314 6.45 24.31 -10.36
CA ILE A 314 6.18 22.94 -9.88
C ILE A 314 5.03 22.31 -10.65
N GLY A 315 4.05 23.09 -11.11
CA GLY A 315 2.92 22.59 -11.91
C GLY A 315 3.30 21.66 -13.08
N PRO A 316 4.35 21.95 -13.88
CA PRO A 316 4.79 21.06 -14.96
C PRO A 316 5.18 19.64 -14.49
N LEU A 317 5.66 19.46 -13.26
CA LEU A 317 5.97 18.15 -12.68
C LEU A 317 4.72 17.26 -12.63
N LEU A 318 3.57 17.83 -12.29
CA LEU A 318 2.32 17.08 -12.14
C LEU A 318 1.80 16.57 -13.48
N ALA A 319 2.20 17.15 -14.62
CA ALA A 319 1.87 16.65 -15.95
C ALA A 319 2.89 15.63 -16.49
N ASN A 320 4.02 15.42 -15.81
CA ASN A 320 5.10 14.58 -16.28
C ASN A 320 4.78 13.09 -16.14
N ALA A 321 5.07 12.31 -17.19
CA ALA A 321 4.76 10.87 -17.23
C ALA A 321 5.51 10.06 -16.17
N THR A 322 6.79 10.39 -15.91
CA THR A 322 7.59 9.74 -14.85
C THR A 322 6.99 10.02 -13.47
N PHE A 323 6.60 11.27 -13.21
CA PHE A 323 5.92 11.61 -11.96
C PHE A 323 4.56 10.89 -11.82
N GLN A 324 3.78 10.77 -12.90
CA GLN A 324 2.50 10.07 -12.87
C GLN A 324 2.62 8.57 -12.61
N GLN A 325 3.75 7.95 -12.98
CA GLN A 325 4.02 6.54 -12.75
C GLN A 325 4.19 6.22 -11.26
N ASP A 326 5.06 6.95 -10.56
CA ASP A 326 5.41 6.67 -9.17
C ASP A 326 5.99 7.86 -8.39
N GLY A 327 5.62 9.09 -8.75
CA GLY A 327 6.04 10.30 -8.07
C GLY A 327 5.25 10.59 -6.78
N LEU A 328 5.93 11.17 -5.80
CA LEU A 328 5.35 11.84 -4.64
C LEU A 328 5.91 13.25 -4.55
N LEU A 329 5.03 14.25 -4.57
CA LEU A 329 5.38 15.62 -4.21
C LEU A 329 4.79 15.93 -2.83
N ILE A 330 5.63 16.45 -1.94
CA ILE A 330 5.25 17.03 -0.65
C ILE A 330 5.53 18.53 -0.74
N ILE A 331 4.52 19.33 -0.43
CA ILE A 331 4.67 20.77 -0.19
C ILE A 331 4.39 20.99 1.28
N VAL A 332 5.37 21.52 2.01
CA VAL A 332 5.32 21.69 3.46
C VAL A 332 5.82 23.07 3.85
N PHE A 333 5.19 23.69 4.83
CA PHE A 333 5.69 24.91 5.47
C PHE A 333 6.60 24.52 6.62
N ASP A 334 7.70 25.22 6.82
CA ASP A 334 8.68 24.89 7.86
C ASP A 334 8.18 25.21 9.28
N GLU A 335 7.48 26.34 9.46
CA GLU A 335 6.88 26.80 10.71
C GLU A 335 5.78 27.86 10.51
N SER A 336 5.18 28.28 11.61
CA SER A 336 4.12 29.29 11.66
C SER A 336 4.66 30.65 12.11
N SER A 337 4.09 31.75 11.62
CA SER A 337 4.56 33.11 11.94
C SER A 337 4.19 33.59 13.35
N GLY A 338 3.14 33.04 13.96
CA GLY A 338 2.63 33.51 15.26
C GLY A 338 1.97 32.45 16.13
N ASP A 339 1.93 31.21 15.67
CA ASP A 339 1.51 30.05 16.45
C ASP A 339 2.76 29.27 16.88
N ASN A 340 2.95 29.05 18.18
CA ASN A 340 4.05 28.24 18.72
C ASN A 340 3.54 26.92 19.31
N THR A 341 2.30 26.52 19.02
CA THR A 341 1.75 25.23 19.47
C THR A 341 2.64 24.12 18.95
N HIS A 342 3.03 23.17 19.81
CA HIS A 342 3.98 22.11 19.48
C HIS A 342 5.38 22.60 19.05
N GLY A 343 5.76 23.84 19.39
CA GLY A 343 7.12 24.37 19.17
C GLY A 343 7.21 25.33 17.98
N GLY A 344 6.74 24.93 16.80
CA GLY A 344 6.74 25.77 15.59
C GLY A 344 5.35 26.10 15.02
N GLY A 345 4.28 25.66 15.69
CA GLY A 345 2.91 25.92 15.27
C GLY A 345 2.36 24.97 14.21
N ARG A 346 1.06 25.09 13.95
CA ARG A 346 0.39 24.31 12.90
C ARG A 346 0.81 24.83 11.53
N ILE A 347 1.17 23.91 10.64
CA ILE A 347 1.69 24.19 9.30
C ILE A 347 0.90 23.45 8.21
N VAL A 348 0.95 23.96 6.99
CA VAL A 348 0.34 23.28 5.84
C VAL A 348 1.28 22.19 5.35
N TRP A 349 0.73 20.98 5.18
CA TRP A 349 1.42 19.84 4.59
C TRP A 349 0.50 19.18 3.57
N VAL A 350 0.90 19.18 2.30
CA VAL A 350 0.14 18.66 1.17
C VAL A 350 0.93 17.55 0.48
N ALA A 351 0.28 16.42 0.24
CA ALA A 351 0.84 15.33 -0.56
C ALA A 351 0.11 15.19 -1.89
N VAL A 352 0.87 15.17 -2.97
CA VAL A 352 0.40 15.04 -4.35
C VAL A 352 1.01 13.79 -4.98
N SER A 353 0.16 12.87 -5.41
CA SER A 353 0.57 11.66 -6.14
C SER A 353 -0.65 10.98 -6.78
N SER A 354 -0.45 10.34 -7.94
CA SER A 354 -1.43 9.41 -8.53
C SER A 354 -1.76 8.22 -7.60
N LYS A 355 -0.88 7.95 -6.63
CA LYS A 355 -1.01 6.88 -5.62
C LYS A 355 -1.63 7.37 -4.30
N SER A 356 -1.86 8.68 -4.15
CA SER A 356 -2.50 9.23 -2.95
C SER A 356 -4.01 9.03 -2.97
N LYS A 357 -4.65 9.00 -1.80
CA LYS A 357 -6.12 8.96 -1.70
C LYS A 357 -6.67 10.32 -2.15
N PRO A 358 -7.55 10.38 -3.18
CA PRO A 358 -8.08 11.65 -3.66
C PRO A 358 -8.88 12.39 -2.59
N GLY A 359 -8.64 13.70 -2.47
CA GLY A 359 -9.29 14.60 -1.49
C GLY A 359 -9.17 14.17 -0.03
N TYR A 360 -8.17 13.36 0.33
CA TYR A 360 -8.06 12.80 1.68
C TYR A 360 -7.52 13.82 2.69
N GLN A 361 -8.32 14.11 3.71
CA GLN A 361 -7.91 14.91 4.85
C GLN A 361 -7.53 14.00 6.01
N SER A 362 -6.24 13.92 6.31
CA SER A 362 -5.76 13.19 7.48
C SER A 362 -5.94 14.05 8.73
N THR A 363 -6.62 13.50 9.75
CA THR A 363 -6.78 14.12 11.08
C THR A 363 -5.77 13.59 12.10
N THR A 364 -4.87 12.69 11.68
CA THR A 364 -3.77 12.19 12.50
C THR A 364 -2.83 13.34 12.84
N LEU A 365 -2.39 13.40 14.10
CA LEU A 365 -1.39 14.36 14.54
C LEU A 365 -0.03 13.93 13.99
N TYR A 366 0.64 14.84 13.30
CA TYR A 366 2.01 14.70 12.80
C TYR A 366 2.88 15.81 13.39
N GLN A 367 4.09 15.43 13.76
CA GLN A 367 5.15 16.27 14.27
C GLN A 367 6.48 15.53 14.07
#